data_AF-A0A7Y2DLG9-F1
#
_entry.id   AF-A0A7Y2DLG9-F1
#
_cell.length_a   1.000
_cell.length_b   1.000
_cell.length_c   1.000
_cell.angle_alpha   90.00
_cell.angle_beta   90.00
_cell.angle_gamma   90.00
#
_symmetry.space_group_name_H-M   'P 1'
#
loop_
_entity.id
_entity.type
_entity.pdbx_description
1 polymer ?
#
loop_
_entity_poly.entity_id
_entity_poly.type
_entity_poly.pdbx_seq_one_letter_code
_entity_poly.pdbx_strand_id
1 'polypeptide(L)'
;MTSHELLSKTARLGVPTLTAWSLVVWGSRIRNILGDDLAGVDLWWRLGLAGGFVILALWVVRSAYGLWRDGASDPLTCVSGAALALAVANVVVWPVRAYQILLGEWSSGFKAVHTVLAVVSVVLGLLVLFHRYGRAGHRPRIRHRPSVADPV
;
A
#
# COMPACT_ATOMS: atom_id res chain seq x y z
N MET A 1 -22.35 -7.20 16.93
CA MET A 1 -21.43 -6.69 15.89
C MET A 1 -21.29 -7.76 14.84
N THR A 2 -21.73 -7.52 13.60
CA THR A 2 -21.74 -8.54 12.53
C THR A 2 -20.39 -8.62 11.81
N SER A 3 -20.05 -9.77 11.23
CA SER A 3 -18.79 -9.99 10.49
C SER A 3 -18.55 -8.96 9.37
N HIS A 4 -19.63 -8.51 8.73
CA HIS A 4 -19.62 -7.45 7.71
C HIS A 4 -19.17 -6.08 8.25
N GLU A 5 -19.57 -5.74 9.47
CA GLU A 5 -19.26 -4.44 10.07
C GLU A 5 -17.77 -4.35 10.44
N LEU A 6 -17.22 -5.45 11.00
CA LEU A 6 -15.79 -5.60 11.29
C LEU A 6 -14.95 -5.41 10.01
N LEU A 7 -15.22 -6.19 8.97
CA LEU A 7 -14.51 -6.12 7.69
C LEU A 7 -14.53 -4.71 7.08
N SER A 8 -15.65 -4.01 7.20
CA SER A 8 -15.80 -2.64 6.69
C SER A 8 -14.93 -1.62 7.44
N LYS A 9 -14.81 -1.75 8.77
CA LYS A 9 -13.95 -0.90 9.61
C LYS A 9 -12.47 -1.21 9.37
N THR A 10 -12.09 -2.49 9.30
CA THR A 10 -10.70 -2.89 9.05
C THR A 10 -10.21 -2.36 7.70
N ALA A 11 -11.07 -2.41 6.69
CA ALA A 11 -10.70 -1.96 5.36
C ALA A 11 -10.57 -0.43 5.23
N ARG A 12 -11.35 0.35 5.99
CA ARG A 12 -11.19 1.82 6.08
C ARG A 12 -9.82 2.21 6.63
N LEU A 13 -9.28 1.40 7.54
CA LEU A 13 -7.97 1.63 8.13
C LEU A 13 -6.82 1.05 7.29
N GLY A 14 -7.11 0.17 6.31
CA GLY A 14 -6.07 -0.52 5.54
C GLY A 14 -5.09 0.42 4.83
N VAL A 15 -5.59 1.43 4.12
CA VAL A 15 -4.75 2.40 3.40
C VAL A 15 -3.89 3.25 4.34
N PRO A 16 -4.44 3.94 5.36
CA PRO A 16 -3.61 4.72 6.27
C PRO A 16 -2.61 3.85 7.04
N THR A 17 -3.02 2.65 7.48
CA THR A 17 -2.11 1.73 8.18
C THR A 17 -0.98 1.26 7.25
N LEU A 18 -1.26 0.83 6.02
CA LEU A 18 -0.24 0.43 5.05
C LEU A 18 0.72 1.59 4.71
N THR A 19 0.19 2.81 4.59
CA THR A 19 0.96 4.01 4.27
C THR A 19 1.92 4.36 5.42
N ALA A 20 1.42 4.44 6.65
CA ALA A 20 2.24 4.70 7.83
C ALA A 20 3.29 3.61 8.05
N TRP A 21 2.88 2.35 7.92
CA TRP A 21 3.77 1.19 8.00
C TRP A 21 4.90 1.25 6.97
N SER A 22 4.58 1.55 5.71
CA SER A 22 5.56 1.66 4.64
C SER A 22 6.57 2.77 4.91
N LEU A 23 6.13 3.93 5.40
CA LEU A 23 7.04 5.04 5.76
C LEU A 23 8.01 4.63 6.87
N VAL A 24 7.53 3.92 7.90
CA VAL A 24 8.38 3.46 9.01
C VAL A 24 9.41 2.44 8.52
N VAL A 25 9.00 1.41 7.80
CA VAL A 25 9.89 0.32 7.39
C VAL A 25 10.90 0.78 6.34
N TRP A 26 10.45 1.51 5.32
CA TRP A 26 11.35 1.95 4.24
C TRP A 26 12.17 3.18 4.64
N GLY A 27 11.64 4.06 5.48
CA GLY A 27 12.40 5.18 6.06
C GLY A 27 13.53 4.71 6.97
N SER A 28 13.26 3.74 7.86
CA SER A 28 14.31 3.11 8.66
C SER A 28 15.34 2.37 7.79
N ARG A 29 14.92 1.77 6.68
CA ARG A 29 15.84 1.15 5.73
C ARG A 29 16.74 2.17 5.03
N ILE A 30 16.22 3.32 4.63
CA ILE A 30 17.04 4.41 4.06
C ILE A 30 18.09 4.84 5.07
N ARG A 31 17.70 5.10 6.32
CA ARG A 31 18.65 5.46 7.39
C ARG A 31 19.76 4.43 7.53
N ASN A 32 19.42 3.14 7.50
CA ASN A 32 20.43 2.08 7.61
C ASN A 32 21.35 2.06 6.38
N ILE A 33 20.81 2.16 5.15
CA ILE A 33 21.61 2.21 3.92
C ILE A 33 22.61 3.37 3.94
N LEU A 34 22.21 4.54 4.46
CA LEU A 34 23.08 5.70 4.58
C LEU A 34 24.14 5.57 5.68
N GLY A 35 23.95 4.66 6.63
CA GLY A 35 24.94 4.34 7.67
C GLY A 35 25.85 3.16 7.31
N ASP A 36 25.49 2.37 6.30
CA ASP A 36 26.28 1.26 5.80
C ASP A 36 27.34 1.77 4.80
N ASP A 37 28.52 1.13 4.76
CA ASP A 37 29.59 1.43 3.80
C ASP A 37 29.30 0.78 2.44
N LEU A 38 28.28 1.30 1.74
CA LEU A 38 27.81 0.81 0.45
C LEU A 38 28.23 1.78 -0.67
N ALA A 39 28.68 1.24 -1.79
CA ALA A 39 29.09 2.03 -2.96
C ALA A 39 28.54 1.48 -4.28
N GLY A 40 28.51 2.34 -5.30
CA GLY A 40 28.17 1.96 -6.68
C GLY A 40 26.73 1.45 -6.84
N VAL A 41 26.57 0.39 -7.64
CA VAL A 41 25.26 -0.12 -8.06
C VAL A 41 24.43 -0.65 -6.87
N ASP A 42 25.07 -1.27 -5.88
CA ASP A 42 24.36 -1.84 -4.73
C ASP A 42 23.74 -0.74 -3.84
N LEU A 43 24.45 0.38 -3.66
CA LEU A 43 23.91 1.57 -2.99
C LEU A 43 22.69 2.11 -3.74
N TRP A 44 22.84 2.38 -5.04
CA TRP A 44 21.78 3.00 -5.84
C TRP A 44 20.55 2.11 -5.99
N TRP A 45 20.72 0.80 -6.15
CA TRP A 45 19.62 -0.15 -6.23
C TRP A 45 18.82 -0.18 -4.92
N ARG A 46 19.51 -0.25 -3.78
CA ARG A 46 18.86 -0.30 -2.46
C ARG A 46 18.16 1.01 -2.11
N LEU A 47 18.80 2.15 -2.40
CA LEU A 47 18.20 3.47 -2.22
C LEU A 47 17.03 3.68 -3.17
N GLY A 48 17.15 3.30 -4.44
CA GLY A 48 16.08 3.42 -5.43
C GLY A 48 14.84 2.63 -5.02
N LEU A 49 15.02 1.38 -4.57
CA LEU A 49 13.92 0.57 -4.06
C LEU A 49 13.26 1.21 -2.83
N ALA A 50 14.04 1.54 -1.80
CA ALA A 50 13.48 2.09 -0.56
C ALA A 50 12.85 3.48 -0.77
N GLY A 51 13.51 4.32 -1.56
CA GLY A 51 13.03 5.63 -1.99
C GLY A 51 11.73 5.53 -2.77
N GLY A 52 11.59 4.56 -3.68
CA GLY A 52 10.36 4.32 -4.43
C GLY A 52 9.15 4.06 -3.52
N PHE A 53 9.32 3.23 -2.48
CA PHE A 53 8.24 3.00 -1.49
C PHE A 53 7.91 4.25 -0.69
N VAL A 54 8.91 5.02 -0.25
CA VAL A 54 8.69 6.26 0.49
C VAL A 54 7.98 7.29 -0.39
N ILE A 55 8.41 7.48 -1.64
CA ILE A 55 7.78 8.39 -2.60
C ILE A 55 6.33 7.99 -2.85
N LEU A 56 6.05 6.70 -3.08
CA LEU A 56 4.68 6.20 -3.25
C LEU A 56 3.82 6.49 -2.01
N ALA A 57 4.34 6.23 -0.81
CA ALA A 57 3.61 6.48 0.43
C ALA A 57 3.35 7.98 0.66
N LEU A 58 4.33 8.85 0.39
CA LEU A 58 4.15 10.30 0.45
C LEU A 58 3.14 10.79 -0.59
N TRP A 59 3.11 10.18 -1.78
CA TRP A 59 2.11 10.50 -2.80
C TRP A 59 0.70 10.15 -2.34
N VAL A 60 0.51 9.01 -1.65
CA VAL A 60 -0.77 8.67 -1.01
C VAL A 60 -1.18 9.74 0.00
N VAL A 61 -0.27 10.16 0.89
CA VAL A 61 -0.53 11.24 1.86
C VAL A 61 -0.92 12.54 1.16
N ARG A 62 -0.19 12.93 0.11
CA ARG A 62 -0.46 14.14 -0.66
C ARG A 62 -1.81 14.11 -1.38
N SER A 63 -2.20 12.95 -1.93
CA SER A 63 -3.52 12.77 -2.54
C SER A 63 -4.64 12.87 -1.50
N ALA A 64 -4.48 12.20 -0.34
CA ALA A 64 -5.45 12.25 0.74
C ALA A 64 -5.62 13.67 1.28
N TYR A 65 -4.52 14.40 1.51
CA TYR A 65 -4.56 15.81 1.92
C TYR A 65 -5.28 16.69 0.89
N GLY A 66 -5.02 16.47 -0.40
CA GLY A 66 -5.69 17.19 -1.49
C GLY A 66 -7.21 17.03 -1.46
N LEU A 67 -7.69 15.80 -1.28
CA LEU A 67 -9.12 15.48 -1.19
C LEU A 67 -9.77 16.00 0.10
N TRP A 68 -9.05 15.92 1.22
CA TRP A 68 -9.51 16.48 2.50
C TRP A 68 -9.73 18.00 2.42
N ARG A 69 -8.76 18.73 1.82
CA ARG A 69 -8.87 20.17 1.53
C ARG A 69 -10.12 20.50 0.71
N ASP A 70 -10.50 19.62 -0.23
CA ASP A 70 -11.64 19.82 -1.12
C ASP A 70 -12.99 19.38 -0.50
N GLY A 71 -13.01 19.06 0.80
CA GLY A 71 -14.23 18.72 1.54
C GLY A 71 -14.70 17.27 1.35
N ALA A 72 -13.84 16.38 0.85
CA ALA A 72 -14.20 14.97 0.69
C ALA A 72 -14.45 14.30 2.06
N SER A 73 -15.59 13.63 2.20
CA SER A 73 -16.01 12.97 3.45
C SER A 73 -15.15 11.75 3.81
N ASP A 74 -14.45 11.16 2.84
CA ASP A 74 -13.51 10.05 3.07
C ASP A 74 -12.34 10.09 2.05
N PRO A 75 -11.32 10.93 2.31
CA PRO A 75 -10.18 11.14 1.41
C PRO A 75 -9.31 9.90 1.21
N LEU A 76 -9.34 8.97 2.17
CA LEU A 76 -8.46 7.81 2.22
C LEU A 76 -9.11 6.56 1.62
N THR A 77 -10.44 6.43 1.65
CA THR A 77 -11.11 5.35 0.91
C THR A 77 -11.39 5.66 -0.55
N CYS A 78 -11.24 6.92 -0.98
CA CYS A 78 -11.10 7.30 -2.38
C CYS A 78 -9.67 6.99 -2.86
N VAL A 79 -9.35 5.70 -2.89
CA VAL A 79 -7.98 5.18 -3.10
C VAL A 79 -7.47 5.57 -4.50
N SER A 80 -6.58 6.56 -4.53
CA SER A 80 -5.84 7.00 -5.73
C SER A 80 -5.05 5.85 -6.36
N GLY A 81 -4.63 6.00 -7.63
CA GLY A 81 -3.73 5.04 -8.28
C GLY A 81 -2.45 4.77 -7.47
N ALA A 82 -1.99 5.74 -6.68
CA ALA A 82 -0.81 5.62 -5.82
C ALA A 82 -0.99 4.58 -4.69
N ALA A 83 -2.15 4.54 -4.04
CA ALA A 83 -2.38 3.57 -2.96
C ALA A 83 -2.57 2.14 -3.50
N LEU A 84 -3.11 2.00 -4.72
CA LEU A 84 -3.08 0.71 -5.43
C LEU A 84 -1.64 0.29 -5.74
N ALA A 85 -0.84 1.20 -6.30
CA ALA A 85 0.56 0.94 -6.61
C ALA A 85 1.36 0.54 -5.35
N LEU A 86 1.16 1.25 -4.23
CA LEU A 86 1.81 0.93 -2.96
C LEU A 86 1.41 -0.45 -2.41
N ALA A 87 0.13 -0.82 -2.54
CA ALA A 87 -0.37 -2.13 -2.12
C ALA A 87 0.24 -3.26 -2.98
N VAL A 88 0.21 -3.11 -4.31
CA VAL A 88 0.83 -4.07 -5.23
C VAL A 88 2.33 -4.19 -4.99
N ALA A 89 3.03 -3.07 -4.82
CA ALA A 89 4.46 -3.06 -4.54
C ALA A 89 4.78 -3.85 -3.26
N ASN A 90 4.02 -3.66 -2.17
CA ASN A 90 4.23 -4.43 -0.94
C ASN A 90 3.97 -5.94 -1.15
N VAL A 91 2.91 -6.31 -1.88
CA VAL A 91 2.59 -7.73 -2.14
C VAL A 91 3.64 -8.41 -3.02
N VAL A 92 4.25 -7.70 -3.96
CA VAL A 92 5.21 -8.28 -4.92
C VAL A 92 6.65 -8.27 -4.39
N VAL A 93 7.10 -7.16 -3.80
CA VAL A 93 8.51 -6.97 -3.42
C VAL A 93 8.87 -7.73 -2.15
N TRP A 94 7.98 -7.75 -1.15
CA TRP A 94 8.29 -8.37 0.14
C TRP A 94 8.56 -9.87 0.07
N PRO A 95 7.82 -10.69 -0.70
CA PRO A 95 8.15 -12.10 -0.85
C PRO A 95 9.55 -12.33 -1.42
N VAL A 96 9.94 -11.57 -2.45
CA VAL A 96 11.29 -11.65 -3.05
C VAL A 96 12.36 -11.28 -2.02
N ARG A 97 12.15 -10.20 -1.28
CA ARG A 97 13.04 -9.75 -0.19
C ARG A 97 13.14 -10.78 0.93
N ALA A 98 12.02 -11.32 1.38
CA ALA A 98 11.98 -12.33 2.45
C ALA A 98 12.74 -13.58 2.02
N TYR A 99 12.53 -14.04 0.79
CA TYR A 99 13.25 -15.18 0.22
C TYR A 99 14.77 -14.94 0.21
N GLN A 100 15.23 -13.79 -0.30
CA GLN A 100 16.65 -13.42 -0.30
C GLN A 100 17.26 -13.38 1.11
N ILE A 101 16.51 -12.88 2.10
CA ILE A 101 16.97 -12.80 3.49
C ILE A 101 17.02 -14.18 4.15
N LEU A 102 16.03 -15.03 3.90
CA LEU A 102 15.98 -16.38 4.47
C LEU A 102 17.15 -17.25 3.97
N LEU A 103 17.52 -17.11 2.70
CA LEU A 103 18.66 -17.81 2.10
C LEU A 103 20.03 -17.20 2.45
N GLY A 104 20.08 -15.95 2.89
CA GLY A 104 21.33 -15.30 3.25
C GLY A 104 21.90 -15.77 4.60
N GLU A 105 23.20 -15.58 4.78
CA GLU A 105 23.94 -15.83 6.03
C GLU A 105 23.70 -14.71 7.05
N TRP A 106 22.47 -14.61 7.56
CA TRP A 106 22.06 -13.65 8.58
C TRP A 106 21.69 -14.35 9.88
N SER A 107 21.81 -13.64 11.00
CA SER A 107 21.38 -14.17 12.31
C SER A 107 19.88 -14.53 12.30
N SER A 108 19.50 -15.53 13.10
CA SER A 108 18.10 -15.98 13.20
C SER A 108 17.15 -14.86 13.62
N GLY A 109 17.59 -13.97 14.51
CA GLY A 109 16.82 -12.79 14.92
C GLY A 109 16.57 -11.81 13.76
N PHE A 110 17.59 -11.58 12.91
CA PHE A 110 17.43 -10.75 11.72
C PHE A 110 16.42 -11.35 10.74
N LYS A 111 16.51 -12.66 10.48
CA LYS A 111 15.56 -13.40 9.63
C LYS A 111 14.14 -13.33 10.18
N ALA A 112 13.96 -13.52 11.48
CA ALA A 112 12.66 -13.48 12.14
C ALA A 112 11.99 -12.11 11.99
N VAL A 113 12.71 -11.03 12.31
CA VAL A 113 12.18 -9.65 12.18
C VAL A 113 11.74 -9.36 10.76
N HIS A 114 12.58 -9.67 9.76
CA HIS A 114 12.25 -9.38 8.36
C HIS A 114 11.12 -10.26 7.81
N THR A 115 10.99 -11.47 8.33
CA THR A 115 9.85 -12.35 8.00
C THR A 115 8.55 -11.75 8.52
N VAL A 116 8.53 -11.27 9.77
CA VAL A 116 7.36 -10.57 10.34
C VAL A 116 7.05 -9.30 9.55
N LEU A 117 8.07 -8.49 9.22
CA LEU A 117 7.88 -7.30 8.39
C LEU A 117 7.27 -7.66 7.03
N ALA A 118 7.73 -8.72 6.39
CA ALA A 118 7.19 -9.20 5.12
C ALA A 118 5.73 -9.62 5.23
N VAL A 119 5.40 -10.44 6.23
CA VAL A 119 4.03 -10.92 6.47
C VAL A 119 3.08 -9.74 6.70
N VAL A 120 3.42 -8.83 7.61
CA VAL A 120 2.57 -7.66 7.91
C VAL A 120 2.37 -6.81 6.65
N SER A 121 3.43 -6.57 5.88
CA SER A 121 3.36 -5.76 4.67
C SER A 121 2.49 -6.39 3.58
N VAL A 122 2.61 -7.70 3.37
CA VAL A 122 1.78 -8.45 2.41
C VAL A 122 0.33 -8.47 2.87
N VAL A 123 0.06 -8.74 4.15
CA VAL A 123 -1.32 -8.75 4.69
C VAL A 123 -1.97 -7.38 4.54
N LEU A 124 -1.29 -6.29 4.91
CA LEU A 124 -1.82 -4.94 4.74
C LEU A 124 -2.06 -4.60 3.26
N GLY A 125 -1.15 -4.99 2.36
CA GLY A 125 -1.32 -4.83 0.93
C GLY A 125 -2.55 -5.58 0.39
N LEU A 126 -2.71 -6.85 0.77
CA LEU A 126 -3.86 -7.66 0.39
C LEU A 126 -5.19 -7.10 0.92
N LEU A 127 -5.22 -6.62 2.17
CA LEU A 127 -6.41 -5.96 2.73
C LEU A 127 -6.85 -4.75 1.89
N VAL A 128 -5.90 -3.93 1.44
CA VAL A 128 -6.19 -2.78 0.56
C VAL A 128 -6.71 -3.26 -0.81
N LEU A 129 -6.08 -4.29 -1.40
CA LEU A 129 -6.48 -4.84 -2.69
C LEU A 129 -7.89 -5.44 -2.64
N PHE A 130 -8.17 -6.32 -1.68
CA PHE A 130 -9.48 -6.97 -1.55
C PHE A 130 -10.61 -5.98 -1.32
N HIS A 131 -10.39 -4.95 -0.50
CA HIS A 131 -11.37 -3.88 -0.32
C HIS A 131 -11.67 -3.14 -1.63
N ARG A 132 -10.64 -2.86 -2.44
CA ARG A 132 -10.82 -2.20 -3.74
C ARG A 132 -11.61 -3.07 -4.71
N TYR A 133 -11.29 -4.36 -4.81
CA TYR A 133 -12.02 -5.31 -5.66
C TYR A 133 -13.49 -5.44 -5.24
N GLY A 134 -13.78 -5.53 -3.94
CA GLY A 134 -15.15 -5.59 -3.42
C GLY A 134 -15.99 -4.36 -3.79
N ARG A 135 -15.39 -3.16 -3.80
CA ARG A 135 -16.06 -1.92 -4.24
C ARG A 135 -16.26 -1.84 -5.75
N ALA A 136 -15.32 -2.34 -6.56
CA ALA A 136 -15.44 -2.31 -8.01
C ALA A 136 -16.64 -3.15 -8.49
N GLY A 137 -16.91 -4.29 -7.85
CA GLY A 137 -18.06 -5.15 -8.16
C GLY A 137 -19.42 -4.59 -7.73
N HIS A 138 -19.46 -3.63 -6.81
CA HIS A 138 -20.70 -3.05 -6.26
C HIS A 138 -21.15 -1.75 -6.96
N ARG A 139 -20.45 -1.29 -8.00
CA ARG A 139 -20.92 -0.12 -8.76
C ARG A 139 -22.24 -0.48 -9.45
N PRO A 140 -23.35 0.24 -9.17
CA PRO A 140 -24.60 0.03 -9.87
C PRO A 140 -24.31 0.21 -11.36
N ARG A 141 -24.64 -0.78 -12.20
CA ARG A 141 -24.73 -0.54 -13.64
C ARG A 141 -25.69 0.63 -13.79
N ILE A 142 -25.19 1.79 -14.22
CA ILE A 142 -26.02 2.92 -14.59
C ILE A 142 -26.95 2.36 -15.66
N ARG A 143 -28.21 2.11 -15.28
CA ARG A 143 -29.23 1.66 -16.21
C ARG A 143 -29.38 2.83 -17.16
N HIS A 144 -28.87 2.69 -18.38
CA HIS A 144 -29.11 3.63 -19.45
C HIS A 144 -30.64 3.78 -19.53
N ARG A 145 -31.17 4.88 -18.99
CA ARG A 145 -32.57 5.22 -19.17
C ARG A 145 -32.69 5.45 -20.68
N PRO A 146 -33.50 4.68 -21.42
CA PRO A 146 -33.78 5.05 -22.79
C PRO A 146 -34.35 6.46 -22.74
N SER A 147 -33.72 7.39 -23.45
CA SER A 147 -34.33 8.67 -23.74
C SER A 147 -35.64 8.35 -24.46
N VAL A 148 -36.75 8.52 -23.74
CA VAL A 148 -38.06 8.59 -24.37
C VAL A 148 -37.96 9.81 -25.26
N ALA A 149 -37.78 9.58 -26.56
CA ALA A 149 -37.90 10.61 -27.56
C ALA A 149 -39.31 11.20 -27.42
N ASP A 150 -39.37 12.51 -27.26
CA ASP A 150 -40.64 13.25 -27.26
C ASP A 150 -41.38 12.97 -28.58
N PRO A 151 -42.67 12.63 -28.54
CA PRO A 151 -43.46 12.52 -29.76
C PRO A 151 -43.65 13.92 -30.38
N VAL A 152 -43.42 13.97 -31.69
CA VAL A 152 -43.59 15.12 -32.60
C VAL A 152 -45.04 15.59 -32.64
#